data_AF-A0A923BMP5-F1
#
_entry.id   AF-A0A923BMP5-F1
#
_cell.length_a   1.000
_cell.length_b   1.000
_cell.length_c   1.000
_cell.angle_alpha   90.00
_cell.angle_beta   90.00
_cell.angle_gamma   90.00
#
_symmetry.space_group_name_H-M   'P 1'
#
loop_
_entity.id
_entity.type
_entity.pdbx_description
1 polymer ?
#
loop_
_entity_poly.entity_id
_entity_poly.type
_entity_poly.pdbx_seq_one_letter_code
_entity_poly.pdbx_strand_id
1 'polypeptide(L)'
;MKSLFFKLLFVVACVSFSGFVKPSFEEAELVCMRTQKSSNTCFYNFKMGGIPYHFKDVGCKRKKEDVVKAVNAGEFALLKDWKIVCPEEKKKEEPKADKTDF
;
A
#
# COMPACT_ATOMS: atom_id res chain seq x y z
N MET A 1 53.24 -2.15 -2.77
CA MET A 1 52.28 -1.73 -1.72
C MET A 1 51.07 -0.94 -2.25
N LYS A 2 51.19 -0.05 -3.24
CA LYS A 2 50.07 0.76 -3.78
C LYS A 2 48.93 -0.04 -4.48
N SER A 3 49.23 -1.23 -5.01
CA SER A 3 48.26 -2.08 -5.72
C SER A 3 47.28 -2.82 -4.80
N LEU A 4 47.66 -3.09 -3.54
CA LEU A 4 46.80 -3.77 -2.56
C LEU A 4 45.67 -2.85 -2.05
N PHE A 5 45.95 -1.56 -1.86
CA PHE A 5 44.95 -0.58 -1.43
C PHE A 5 43.84 -0.37 -2.47
N PHE A 6 44.18 -0.38 -3.76
CA PHE A 6 43.18 -0.26 -4.84
C PHE A 6 42.25 -1.47 -4.92
N LYS A 7 42.76 -2.68 -4.69
CA LYS A 7 41.93 -3.90 -4.67
C LYS A 7 40.98 -3.92 -3.47
N LEU A 8 41.43 -3.44 -2.30
CA LEU A 8 40.61 -3.37 -1.10
C LEU A 8 39.45 -2.37 -1.25
N LEU A 9 39.71 -1.20 -1.84
CA LEU A 9 38.69 -0.18 -2.11
C LEU A 9 37.61 -0.68 -3.09
N PHE A 10 38.00 -1.45 -4.10
CA PHE A 10 37.06 -2.01 -5.06
C PHE A 10 36.12 -3.05 -4.43
N VAL A 11 36.65 -3.89 -3.52
CA VAL A 11 35.84 -4.88 -2.79
C VAL A 11 34.86 -4.20 -1.83
N VAL A 12 35.29 -3.16 -1.10
CA VAL A 12 34.40 -2.41 -0.19
C VAL A 12 33.27 -1.72 -0.97
N ALA A 13 33.58 -1.14 -2.14
CA ALA A 13 32.57 -0.50 -2.99
C ALA A 13 31.51 -1.49 -3.52
N CYS A 14 31.91 -2.70 -3.92
CA CYS A 14 30.97 -3.73 -4.41
C CYS A 14 30.06 -4.28 -3.30
N VAL A 15 30.54 -4.38 -2.06
CA VAL A 15 29.73 -4.85 -0.92
C VAL A 15 28.67 -3.81 -0.51
N SER A 16 28.93 -2.51 -0.69
CA SER A 16 27.95 -1.45 -0.38
C SER A 16 26.74 -1.36 -1.35
N PHE A 17 26.77 -2.02 -2.51
CA PHE A 17 25.65 -1.98 -3.47
C PHE A 17 24.69 -3.17 -3.37
N SER A 18 25.01 -4.19 -2.56
CA SER A 18 24.17 -5.38 -2.38
C SER A 18 23.30 -5.22 -1.13
N GLY A 19 22.23 -4.41 -1.21
CA GLY A 19 21.39 -4.24 -0.01
C GLY A 19 20.01 -3.62 -0.14
N PHE A 20 19.61 -3.04 -1.27
CA PHE A 20 18.23 -2.54 -1.43
C PHE A 20 17.38 -3.50 -2.26
N VAL A 21 17.16 -4.69 -1.71
CA VAL A 21 16.00 -5.49 -2.12
C VAL A 21 14.80 -4.76 -1.55
N LYS A 22 14.03 -4.07 -2.41
CA LYS A 22 12.72 -3.56 -1.97
C LYS A 22 11.97 -4.75 -1.39
N PRO A 23 11.55 -4.71 -0.12
CA PRO A 23 10.65 -5.75 0.39
C PRO A 23 9.48 -5.80 -0.59
N SER A 24 9.27 -6.98 -1.17
CA SER A 24 8.06 -7.33 -1.90
C SER A 24 6.92 -7.23 -0.88
N PHE A 25 6.48 -6.01 -0.58
CA PHE A 25 5.19 -5.80 0.05
C PHE A 25 4.19 -6.41 -0.91
N GLU A 26 3.47 -7.45 -0.45
CA GLU A 26 2.30 -7.94 -1.14
C GLU A 26 1.43 -6.75 -1.52
N GLU A 27 0.93 -6.74 -2.77
CA GLU A 27 0.17 -5.63 -3.33
C GLU A 27 -0.97 -5.25 -2.36
N ALA A 28 -1.07 -3.97 -2.04
CA ALA A 28 -2.03 -3.50 -1.06
C ALA A 28 -3.44 -3.50 -1.67
N GLU A 29 -4.31 -4.35 -1.13
CA GLU A 29 -5.71 -4.37 -1.49
C GLU A 29 -6.44 -3.27 -0.73
N LEU A 30 -6.83 -2.19 -1.41
CA LEU A 30 -7.69 -1.17 -0.80
C LEU A 30 -9.10 -1.73 -0.59
N VAL A 31 -9.49 -1.90 0.66
CA VAL A 31 -10.82 -2.39 1.03
C VAL A 31 -11.87 -1.28 0.95
N CYS A 32 -11.54 -0.09 1.44
CA CYS A 32 -12.49 1.03 1.51
C CYS A 32 -11.81 2.35 1.86
N MET A 33 -12.56 3.44 1.66
CA MET A 33 -12.23 4.77 2.15
C MET A 33 -13.43 5.33 2.92
N ARG A 34 -13.22 5.85 4.12
CA ARG A 34 -14.27 6.52 4.91
C ARG A 34 -13.82 7.90 5.35
N THR A 35 -14.67 8.89 5.11
CA THR A 35 -14.45 10.27 5.56
C THR A 35 -15.21 10.52 6.87
N GLN A 36 -14.49 10.92 7.90
CA GLN A 36 -15.06 11.44 9.15
C GLN A 36 -15.18 12.96 9.03
N LYS A 37 -16.39 13.43 8.72
CA LYS A 37 -16.66 14.87 8.47
C LYS A 37 -16.37 15.76 9.67
N SER A 38 -16.65 15.30 10.89
CA SER A 38 -16.45 16.07 12.13
C SER A 38 -14.99 16.44 12.40
N SER A 39 -14.05 15.60 11.98
CA SER A 39 -12.60 15.78 12.16
C SER A 39 -11.86 16.07 10.85
N ASN A 40 -12.60 16.26 9.76
CA ASN A 40 -12.09 16.37 8.40
C ASN A 40 -10.97 15.34 8.10
N THR A 41 -11.21 14.08 8.44
CA THR A 41 -10.20 13.01 8.33
C THR A 41 -10.68 11.93 7.37
N CYS A 42 -9.81 11.50 6.47
CA CYS A 42 -10.06 10.37 5.58
C CYS A 42 -9.26 9.14 6.05
N PHE A 43 -9.95 8.02 6.21
CA PHE A 43 -9.36 6.74 6.58
C PHE A 43 -9.41 5.81 5.37
N TYR A 44 -8.25 5.28 4.99
CA TYR A 44 -8.09 4.33 3.89
C TYR A 44 -7.68 3.00 4.50
N ASN A 45 -8.50 1.96 4.34
CA ASN A 45 -8.19 0.64 4.89
C ASN A 45 -7.66 -0.26 3.79
N PHE A 46 -6.59 -0.97 4.11
CA PHE A 46 -5.90 -1.90 3.22
C PHE A 46 -5.86 -3.30 3.84
N LYS A 47 -5.73 -4.32 3.00
CA LYS A 47 -5.21 -5.64 3.37
C LYS A 47 -3.89 -5.87 2.66
N MET A 48 -2.89 -6.34 3.39
CA MET A 48 -1.61 -6.80 2.86
C MET A 48 -1.39 -8.21 3.41
N GLY A 49 -1.37 -9.23 2.55
CA GLY A 49 -1.28 -10.63 3.00
C GLY A 49 -2.45 -11.06 3.89
N GLY A 50 -3.64 -10.48 3.67
CA GLY A 50 -4.81 -10.69 4.53
C GLY A 50 -4.76 -9.96 5.88
N ILE A 51 -3.66 -9.27 6.21
CA ILE A 51 -3.52 -8.50 7.45
C ILE A 51 -4.12 -7.11 7.27
N PRO A 52 -5.01 -6.65 8.18
CA PRO A 52 -5.64 -5.34 8.08
C PRO A 52 -4.69 -4.20 8.48
N TYR A 53 -4.60 -3.21 7.60
CA TYR A 53 -3.86 -1.97 7.80
C TYR A 53 -4.73 -0.75 7.48
N HIS A 54 -4.37 0.42 7.99
CA HIS A 54 -5.00 1.67 7.58
C HIS A 54 -4.02 2.84 7.46
N PHE A 55 -4.39 3.78 6.59
CA PHE A 55 -3.76 5.09 6.45
C PHE A 55 -4.76 6.19 6.85
N LYS A 56 -4.29 7.20 7.57
CA LYS A 56 -5.08 8.35 8.03
C LYS A 56 -4.59 9.62 7.33
N ASP A 57 -5.45 10.23 6.52
CA ASP A 57 -5.21 11.53 5.89
C ASP A 57 -6.00 12.64 6.62
N VAL A 58 -5.28 13.52 7.30
CA VAL A 58 -5.89 14.68 7.97
C VAL A 58 -6.08 15.79 6.96
N GLY A 59 -7.34 16.18 6.75
CA GLY A 59 -7.75 17.17 5.77
C GLY A 59 -8.13 16.60 4.41
N CYS A 60 -8.14 15.27 4.24
CA CYS A 60 -8.55 14.59 3.00
C CYS A 60 -7.89 15.19 1.74
N LYS A 61 -6.59 15.47 1.82
CA LYS A 61 -5.86 16.23 0.80
C LYS A 61 -5.47 15.38 -0.41
N ARG A 62 -5.41 14.05 -0.24
CA ARG A 62 -4.92 13.13 -1.27
C ARG A 62 -6.08 12.45 -2.00
N LYS A 63 -5.92 12.24 -3.31
CA LYS A 63 -6.84 11.41 -4.09
C LYS A 63 -6.61 9.95 -3.76
N LYS A 64 -7.66 9.15 -3.89
CA LYS A 64 -7.62 7.71 -3.59
C LYS A 64 -6.52 6.99 -4.37
N GLU A 65 -6.39 7.30 -5.66
CA GLU A 65 -5.43 6.65 -6.57
C GLU A 65 -3.98 6.94 -6.15
N ASP A 66 -3.72 8.17 -5.71
CA ASP A 66 -2.41 8.59 -5.23
C ASP A 66 -2.06 7.89 -3.93
N VAL A 67 -3.05 7.69 -3.05
CA VAL A 67 -2.85 6.94 -1.80
C VAL A 67 -2.52 5.48 -2.10
N VAL A 68 -3.28 4.82 -2.98
CA VAL A 68 -3.01 3.42 -3.35
C VAL A 68 -1.60 3.26 -3.94
N LYS A 69 -1.21 4.16 -4.86
CA LYS A 69 0.13 4.14 -5.46
C LYS A 69 1.23 4.31 -4.41
N ALA A 70 1.10 5.29 -3.52
CA ALA A 70 2.08 5.55 -2.47
C ALA A 70 2.17 4.40 -1.46
N VAL A 71 1.04 3.74 -1.15
CA VAL A 71 1.04 2.55 -0.28
C VAL A 71 1.76 1.37 -0.96
N ASN A 72 1.46 1.10 -2.24
CA ASN A 72 2.16 0.07 -3.01
C ASN A 72 3.66 0.36 -3.20
N ALA A 73 4.03 1.64 -3.26
CA ALA A 73 5.42 2.07 -3.31
C ALA A 73 6.13 1.99 -1.94
N GLY A 74 5.40 1.71 -0.85
CA GLY A 74 5.94 1.69 0.52
C GLY A 74 6.25 3.08 1.08
N GLU A 75 5.65 4.14 0.54
CA GLU A 75 5.90 5.54 0.92
C GLU A 75 5.14 5.96 2.17
N PHE A 76 4.07 5.24 2.54
CA PHE A 76 3.27 5.53 3.73
C PHE A 76 3.49 4.51 4.83
N ALA A 77 3.71 5.03 6.05
CA ALA A 77 3.61 4.25 7.26
C ALA A 77 2.14 3.89 7.50
N LEU A 78 1.83 2.60 7.39
CA LEU A 78 0.51 2.08 7.70
C LEU A 78 0.40 1.70 9.17
N LEU A 79 -0.76 1.96 9.75
CA LEU A 79 -1.10 1.52 11.10
C LEU A 79 -1.78 0.16 11.03
N LYS A 80 -1.32 -0.78 11.87
CA LYS A 80 -2.00 -2.06 12.06
C LYS A 80 -3.37 -1.83 12.70
N ASP A 81 -4.30 -2.71 12.37
CA ASP A 81 -5.68 -2.76 12.87
C ASP A 81 -6.57 -1.61 12.39
N TRP A 82 -7.72 -1.95 11.83
CA TRP A 82 -8.68 -0.96 11.37
C TRP A 82 -9.35 -0.26 12.54
N LYS A 83 -9.20 1.06 12.65
CA LYS A 83 -10.01 1.86 13.58
C LYS A 83 -11.47 2.01 13.12
N ILE A 84 -11.71 1.84 11.83
CA ILE A 84 -13.03 1.99 11.23
C ILE A 84 -13.36 0.69 10.51
N VAL A 85 -14.40 0.00 11.00
CA VAL A 85 -14.96 -1.16 10.31
C VAL A 85 -15.57 -0.68 8.99
N CYS A 86 -15.10 -1.24 7.90
CA CYS A 86 -15.77 -1.08 6.61
C CYS A 86 -16.79 -2.18 6.44
N PRO A 87 -17.99 -1.86 5.93
CA PRO A 87 -18.88 -2.90 5.46
C PRO A 87 -18.11 -3.65 4.38
N GLU A 88 -17.91 -4.96 4.57
CA GLU A 88 -17.43 -5.80 3.48
C GLU A 88 -18.40 -5.60 2.31
N GLU A 89 -17.88 -5.17 1.16
CA GLU A 89 -18.70 -5.10 -0.03
C GLU A 89 -19.30 -6.49 -0.23
N LYS A 90 -20.61 -6.64 -0.03
CA LYS A 90 -21.33 -7.79 -0.55
C LYS A 90 -20.98 -7.81 -2.03
N LYS A 91 -20.23 -8.83 -2.47
CA LYS A 91 -19.86 -9.03 -3.88
C LYS A 91 -21.07 -8.67 -4.72
N LYS A 92 -20.91 -7.67 -5.60
CA LYS A 92 -21.93 -7.34 -6.59
C LYS A 92 -22.21 -8.65 -7.34
N GLU A 93 -23.40 -9.21 -7.13
CA GLU A 93 -23.89 -10.26 -8.00
C GLU A 93 -23.80 -9.71 -9.42
N GLU A 94 -23.06 -10.43 -10.28
CA GLU A 94 -22.94 -10.13 -11.69
C GLU A 94 -24.35 -9.94 -12.28
N PRO A 95 -24.53 -9.00 -13.23
CA PRO A 95 -25.82 -8.86 -13.87
C PRO A 95 -26.17 -10.19 -14.53
N LYS A 96 -27.20 -10.87 -14.02
CA LYS A 96 -27.80 -12.01 -14.72
C LYS A 96 -28.23 -11.49 -16.08
N ALA A 97 -27.48 -11.90 -17.10
CA ALA A 97 -27.78 -11.63 -18.47
C ALA A 97 -29.22 -12.06 -18.78
N ASP A 98 -29.89 -11.16 -19.48
CA ASP A 98 -31.19 -11.27 -20.09
C ASP A 98 -31.44 -12.64 -20.75
N LYS A 99 -32.62 -13.20 -20.50
CA LYS A 99 -33.34 -13.98 -21.51
C LYS A 99 -34.76 -13.47 -21.57
N THR A 100 -34.95 -12.53 -22.48
CA THR A 100 -36.12 -12.40 -23.34
C THR A 100 -36.78 -13.75 -23.60
N ASP A 101 -38.09 -13.83 -23.42
CA ASP A 101 -38.97 -14.69 -24.22
C ASP A 101 -40.38 -14.08 -24.22
N PHE A 102 -41.00 -14.21 -25.39
CA PHE A 102 -42.16 -13.51 -25.97
C PHE A 102 -43.48 -13.52 -25.18
#